data_AF-A0A9E0GMC2-F1
#
_entry.id   AF-A0A9E0GMC2-F1
#
_cell.length_a   1.000
_cell.length_b   1.000
_cell.length_c   1.000
_cell.angle_alpha   90.00
_cell.angle_beta   90.00
_cell.angle_gamma   90.00
#
_symmetry.space_group_name_H-M   'P 1'
#
loop_
_entity.id
_entity.type
_entity.pdbx_description
1 polymer ?
#
loop_
_entity_poly.entity_id
_entity_poly.type
_entity_poly.pdbx_seq_one_letter_code
_entity_poly.pdbx_strand_id
1 'polypeptide(L)'
;MHDEKRVAHLAPIRAAIESKRIPLIRVRKLNGILNALEMQLEEGGDSPEVNDLLVEALRRVVVFHLGPDEARPILTAIARFSVVEKKRRPNR
;
A
#
# COMPACT_ATOMS: atom_id res chain seq x y z
N MET A 1 19.55 3.60 -5.22
CA MET A 1 19.90 3.88 -3.81
C MET A 1 18.70 3.40 -3.00
N HIS A 2 18.90 2.43 -2.13
CA HIS A 2 17.81 1.80 -1.37
C HIS A 2 17.10 2.84 -0.47
N ASP A 3 15.80 3.12 -0.67
CA ASP A 3 15.04 4.05 0.17
C ASP A 3 14.22 3.30 1.24
N GLU A 4 14.94 2.70 2.21
CA GLU A 4 14.37 1.96 3.34
C GLU A 4 13.34 2.79 4.14
N LYS A 5 13.52 4.11 4.18
CA LYS A 5 12.57 5.00 4.87
C LYS A 5 11.22 5.04 4.16
N ARG A 6 11.18 4.95 2.83
CA ARG A 6 9.92 4.85 2.07
C ARG A 6 9.26 3.51 2.27
N VAL A 7 10.02 2.43 2.22
CA VAL A 7 9.53 1.07 2.47
C VAL A 7 8.90 0.97 3.87
N ALA A 8 9.52 1.58 4.89
CA ALA A 8 9.01 1.59 6.26
C ALA A 8 7.59 2.19 6.38
N HIS A 9 7.18 3.08 5.47
CA HIS A 9 5.83 3.64 5.47
C HIS A 9 4.75 2.64 5.03
N LEU A 10 5.12 1.47 4.49
CA LEU A 10 4.19 0.38 4.18
C LEU A 10 3.86 -0.50 5.40
N ALA A 11 4.70 -0.49 6.44
CA ALA A 11 4.52 -1.34 7.63
C ALA A 11 3.14 -1.19 8.31
N PRO A 12 2.57 0.03 8.47
CA PRO A 12 1.22 0.18 9.02
C PRO A 12 0.12 -0.47 8.16
N ILE A 13 0.32 -0.55 6.84
CA ILE A 13 -0.64 -1.19 5.92
C ILE A 13 -0.55 -2.72 6.09
N ARG A 14 0.67 -3.27 6.16
CA ARG A 14 0.91 -4.70 6.43
C ARG A 14 0.26 -5.12 7.75
N ALA A 15 0.55 -4.40 8.84
CA ALA A 15 -0.03 -4.66 10.15
C ALA A 15 -1.57 -4.57 10.14
N ALA A 16 -2.14 -3.61 9.41
CA ALA A 16 -3.59 -3.48 9.30
C ALA A 16 -4.23 -4.68 8.56
N ILE A 17 -3.58 -5.21 7.52
CA ILE A 17 -4.04 -6.41 6.80
C ILE A 17 -3.92 -7.66 7.68
N GLU A 18 -2.79 -7.84 8.37
CA GLU A 18 -2.55 -8.97 9.27
C GLU A 18 -3.51 -9.01 10.46
N SER A 19 -3.98 -7.84 10.91
CA SER A 19 -4.99 -7.74 11.97
C SER A 19 -6.37 -8.27 11.56
N LYS A 20 -6.62 -8.44 10.25
CA LYS A 20 -7.90 -8.94 9.73
C LYS A 20 -7.90 -10.46 9.66
N ARG A 21 -8.97 -11.06 10.17
CA ARG A 21 -9.24 -12.50 10.05
C ARG A 21 -9.80 -12.84 8.66
N ILE A 22 -8.99 -12.66 7.61
CA ILE A 22 -9.35 -13.05 6.24
C ILE A 22 -8.65 -14.35 5.81
N PRO A 23 -9.25 -15.10 4.86
CA PRO A 23 -8.62 -16.29 4.29
C PRO A 23 -7.22 -15.99 3.76
N LEU A 24 -6.27 -16.89 4.01
CA LEU A 24 -4.86 -16.75 3.63
C LEU A 24 -4.66 -16.40 2.15
N ILE A 25 -5.49 -16.95 1.26
CA ILE A 25 -5.43 -16.64 -0.18
C ILE A 25 -5.72 -15.17 -0.49
N ARG A 26 -6.58 -14.50 0.29
CA ARG A 26 -6.87 -13.07 0.16
C ARG A 26 -5.71 -12.23 0.68
N VAL A 27 -5.09 -12.64 1.80
CA VAL A 27 -3.85 -12.02 2.31
C VAL A 27 -2.75 -12.08 1.26
N ARG A 28 -2.55 -13.23 0.61
CA ARG A 28 -1.54 -13.40 -0.45
C ARG A 28 -1.74 -12.45 -1.62
N LYS A 29 -2.98 -12.22 -2.05
CA LYS A 29 -3.29 -11.25 -3.12
C LYS A 29 -2.92 -9.82 -2.72
N LEU A 30 -3.28 -9.41 -1.50
CA LEU A 30 -2.94 -8.10 -0.96
C LEU A 30 -1.43 -7.92 -0.82
N ASN A 31 -0.72 -8.95 -0.33
CA ASN A 31 0.73 -8.94 -0.21
C ASN A 31 1.43 -8.88 -1.56
N GLY A 32 0.88 -9.49 -2.62
CA GLY A 32 1.43 -9.35 -3.97
C GLY A 32 1.47 -7.90 -4.45
N ILE A 33 0.39 -7.15 -4.21
CA ILE A 33 0.31 -5.72 -4.56
C ILE A 33 1.26 -4.89 -3.69
N LEU A 34 1.30 -5.17 -2.38
CA LEU A 34 2.21 -4.48 -1.46
C LEU A 34 3.69 -4.72 -1.80
N ASN A 35 4.05 -5.95 -2.19
CA ASN A 35 5.42 -6.27 -2.58
C ASN A 35 5.81 -5.57 -3.89
N ALA A 36 4.90 -5.49 -4.87
CA ALA A 36 5.14 -4.72 -6.09
C ALA A 36 5.39 -3.24 -5.79
N LEU A 37 4.61 -2.66 -4.86
CA LEU A 37 4.81 -1.29 -4.40
C LEU A 37 6.13 -1.15 -3.64
N GLU A 38 6.47 -2.09 -2.76
CA GLU A 38 7.73 -2.10 -2.02
C GLU A 38 8.94 -2.09 -2.95
N MET A 39 8.97 -2.98 -3.95
CA MET A 39 10.05 -3.06 -4.93
C MET A 39 10.24 -1.74 -5.71
N GLN A 40 9.14 -1.08 -6.09
CA GLN A 40 9.22 0.25 -6.72
C GLN A 40 9.93 1.23 -5.78
N LEU A 41 9.49 1.34 -4.53
CA LEU A 41 10.08 2.26 -3.54
C LEU A 41 11.54 1.92 -3.22
N GLU A 42 11.87 0.64 -3.19
CA GLU A 42 13.19 0.10 -2.83
C GLU A 42 14.26 0.55 -3.83
N GLU A 43 14.00 0.41 -5.13
CA GLU A 43 14.97 0.71 -6.18
C GLU A 43 15.24 2.22 -6.34
N GLY A 44 14.30 3.07 -5.91
CA GLY A 44 14.39 4.54 -5.93
C GLY A 44 14.27 5.16 -7.34
N GLY A 45 14.08 4.34 -8.37
CA GLY A 45 13.75 4.72 -9.75
C GLY A 45 12.28 4.48 -10.09
N ASP A 46 11.40 4.53 -9.09
CA ASP A 46 9.98 4.25 -9.26
C ASP A 46 9.25 5.25 -10.15
N SER A 47 8.17 4.78 -10.76
CA SER A 47 7.22 5.64 -11.44
C SER A 47 6.13 6.09 -10.46
N PRO A 48 5.99 7.40 -10.19
CA PRO A 48 4.89 7.94 -9.39
C PRO A 48 3.51 7.47 -9.86
N GLU A 49 3.32 7.37 -11.17
CA GLU A 49 2.07 6.91 -11.78
C GLU A 49 1.82 5.42 -11.50
N VAL A 50 2.85 4.57 -11.65
CA VAL A 50 2.75 3.14 -11.34
C VAL A 50 2.43 2.94 -9.85
N ASN A 51 3.06 3.70 -8.97
CA ASN A 51 2.76 3.64 -7.53
C ASN A 51 1.31 4.04 -7.23
N ASP A 52 0.80 5.09 -7.87
CA ASP A 52 -0.58 5.55 -7.67
C ASP A 52 -1.58 4.48 -8.15
N LEU A 53 -1.29 3.78 -9.26
CA LEU A 53 -2.07 2.65 -9.74
C LEU A 53 -2.02 1.44 -8.79
N LEU A 54 -0.84 1.10 -8.25
CA LEU A 54 -0.70 0.01 -7.27
C LEU A 54 -1.44 0.32 -5.97
N VAL A 55 -1.36 1.57 -5.50
CA VAL A 55 -2.11 2.05 -4.33
C VAL A 55 -3.62 1.96 -4.59
N GLU A 56 -4.10 2.39 -5.74
CA GLU A 56 -5.52 2.30 -6.09
C GLU A 56 -5.99 0.84 -6.22
N ALA A 57 -5.19 -0.02 -6.84
CA ALA A 57 -5.45 -1.46 -6.91
C ALA A 57 -5.57 -2.06 -5.50
N LEU A 58 -4.65 -1.70 -4.60
CA LEU A 58 -4.69 -2.15 -3.20
C LEU A 58 -6.00 -1.71 -2.52
N ARG A 59 -6.40 -0.44 -2.67
CA ARG A 59 -7.67 0.07 -2.10
C ARG A 59 -8.87 -0.73 -2.60
N ARG A 60 -8.94 -0.97 -3.91
CA ARG A 60 -10.05 -1.72 -4.52
C ARG A 60 -10.11 -3.16 -4.06
N VAL A 61 -8.97 -3.86 -4.01
CA VAL A 61 -8.93 -5.26 -3.58
C VAL A 61 -9.26 -5.41 -2.09
N VAL A 62 -8.83 -4.47 -1.25
CA VAL A 62 -9.22 -4.44 0.17
C VAL A 62 -10.74 -4.32 0.30
N VAL A 63 -11.36 -3.35 -0.38
CA VAL A 63 -12.82 -3.17 -0.35
C VAL A 63 -13.56 -4.38 -0.91
N PHE A 64 -13.07 -4.96 -2.01
CA PHE A 64 -13.66 -6.17 -2.60
C PHE A 64 -13.63 -7.37 -1.64
N HIS A 65 -12.59 -7.49 -0.81
CA HIS A 65 -12.43 -8.63 0.08
C HIS A 65 -13.09 -8.49 1.45
N LEU A 66 -13.25 -7.27 1.94
CA LEU A 66 -13.70 -6.96 3.30
C LEU A 66 -15.03 -6.19 3.34
N GLY A 67 -15.44 -5.57 2.24
CA GLY A 67 -16.47 -4.53 2.26
C GLY A 67 -15.94 -3.22 2.83
N PRO A 68 -16.69 -2.10 2.66
CA PRO A 68 -16.22 -0.75 2.97
C PRO A 68 -15.96 -0.53 4.47
N ASP A 69 -16.79 -1.08 5.35
CA ASP A 69 -16.68 -0.84 6.79
C ASP A 69 -15.48 -1.58 7.40
N GLU A 70 -15.34 -2.87 7.11
CA GLU A 70 -14.20 -3.65 7.62
C GLU A 70 -12.88 -3.23 6.98
N ALA A 71 -12.90 -2.72 5.75
CA ALA A 71 -11.74 -2.17 5.05
C ALA A 71 -11.21 -0.87 5.68
N ARG A 72 -12.04 -0.12 6.42
CA ARG A 72 -11.75 1.25 6.88
C ARG A 72 -10.39 1.44 7.58
N PRO A 73 -9.92 0.54 8.47
CA PRO A 73 -8.59 0.69 9.09
C PRO A 73 -7.45 0.60 8.08
N ILE A 74 -7.55 -0.32 7.11
CA ILE A 74 -6.56 -0.49 6.05
C ILE A 74 -6.60 0.71 5.09
N LEU A 75 -7.80 1.16 4.70
CA LEU A 75 -7.97 2.35 3.86
C LEU A 75 -7.38 3.61 4.50
N THR A 76 -7.48 3.72 5.83
CA THR A 76 -6.87 4.83 6.59
C THR A 76 -5.34 4.77 6.54
N ALA A 77 -4.76 3.57 6.69
CA ALA A 77 -3.31 3.38 6.57
C ALA A 77 -2.82 3.72 5.15
N ILE A 78 -3.55 3.27 4.12
CA ILE A 78 -3.25 3.58 2.72
C ILE A 78 -3.33 5.10 2.47
N ALA A 79 -4.38 5.78 2.94
CA ALA A 79 -4.52 7.23 2.76
C ALA A 79 -3.36 8.00 3.42
N ARG A 80 -2.90 7.59 4.61
CA ARG A 80 -1.75 8.20 5.28
C ARG A 80 -0.47 8.01 4.46
N PHE A 81 -0.24 6.81 3.94
CA PHE A 81 0.89 6.54 3.04
C PHE A 81 0.85 7.47 1.81
N SER A 82 -0.30 7.58 1.13
CA SER A 82 -0.44 8.45 -0.05
C SER A 82 -0.15 9.92 0.25
N VAL A 83 -0.51 10.42 1.44
CA VAL A 83 -0.18 11.81 1.85
C VAL A 83 1.32 11.99 2.02
N VAL A 84 2.01 11.04 2.64
CA VAL A 84 3.47 11.08 2.80
C VAL A 84 4.17 11.07 1.45
N GLU A 85 3.75 10.18 0.54
CA GLU A 85 4.33 10.09 -0.80
C GLU A 85 4.07 11.36 -1.62
N LYS A 86 2.88 11.96 -1.54
CA LYS A 86 2.59 13.23 -2.24
C LYS A 86 3.43 14.40 -1.71
N LYS A 87 3.66 14.49 -0.40
CA LYS A 87 4.52 15.55 0.18
C LYS A 87 5.97 15.46 -0.29
N ARG A 88 6.44 14.26 -0.64
CA ARG A 88 7.78 14.05 -1.21
C ARG A 88 7.87 14.36 -2.71
N ARG A 89 6.76 14.61 -3.41
CA ARG A 89 6.70 14.99 -4.82
C ARG A 89 6.43 16.51 -5.00
N PRO A 90 7.20 17.46 -4.43
CA PRO A 90 6.95 18.87 -4.71
C PRO A 90 7.39 19.15 -6.15
N ASN A 91 6.41 19.31 -7.06
CA ASN A 91 6.53 19.75 -8.46
C ASN A 91 7.72 19.14 -9.24
N ARG A 92 7.46 18.04 -9.97
CA ARG A 92 8.15 17.80 -11.24
C ARG A 92 7.44 18.56 -12.35
#